data_AF-A0A1H8WII5-F1
#
_entry.id   AF-A0A1H8WII5-F1
#
_cell.length_a   1.000
_cell.length_b   1.000
_cell.length_c   1.000
_cell.angle_alpha   90.00
_cell.angle_beta   90.00
_cell.angle_gamma   90.00
#
_symmetry.space_group_name_H-M   'P 1'
#
loop_
_entity.id
_entity.type
_entity.pdbx_description
1 polymer ?
#
loop_
_entity_poly.entity_id
_entity_poly.type
_entity_poly.pdbx_seq_one_letter_code
_entity_poly.pdbx_strand_id
1 'polypeptide(L)'
;EVMARADERLAQNMALYKQRQRIVEHPFGTIKRTFGYTHFLLRGIENVKGEAVMHCLMYNLKRVINLLGTNKLIEAIRKRTVLSYSRIAALFVAIPFRSLSVR
;
A
#
# COMPACT_ATOMS: atom_id res chain seq x y z
N GLU A 1 -5.38 25.96 -14.45
CA GLU A 1 -4.95 24.83 -15.28
C GLU A 1 -5.18 23.47 -14.61
N VAL A 2 -4.57 23.18 -13.45
CA VAL A 2 -4.71 21.87 -12.76
C VAL A 2 -6.16 21.54 -12.36
N MET A 3 -6.91 22.51 -11.84
CA MET A 3 -8.31 22.31 -11.45
C MET A 3 -9.22 22.06 -12.66
N ALA A 4 -9.09 22.86 -13.73
CA ALA A 4 -9.84 22.65 -14.98
C ALA A 4 -9.60 21.25 -15.57
N ARG A 5 -8.35 20.77 -15.55
CA ARG A 5 -8.00 19.41 -15.98
C ARG A 5 -8.61 18.33 -15.07
N ALA A 6 -8.74 18.59 -13.78
CA ALA A 6 -9.41 17.66 -12.86
C ALA A 6 -10.92 17.61 -13.12
N ASP A 7 -11.54 18.76 -13.38
CA ASP A 7 -12.96 18.89 -13.68
C ASP A 7 -13.33 18.20 -15.00
N GLU A 8 -12.51 18.36 -16.05
CA GLU A 8 -12.67 17.63 -17.31
C GLU A 8 -12.61 16.11 -17.10
N ARG A 9 -11.63 15.63 -16.31
CA ARG A 9 -11.49 14.19 -16.00
C ARG A 9 -12.69 13.67 -15.21
N LEU A 10 -13.22 14.47 -14.29
CA LEU A 10 -14.42 14.15 -13.53
C LEU A 10 -15.64 14.05 -14.43
N ALA A 11 -15.86 15.04 -15.30
CA ALA A 11 -16.97 15.07 -16.26
C ALA A 11 -16.95 13.84 -17.17
N GLN A 12 -15.78 13.47 -17.68
CA GLN A 12 -15.60 12.31 -18.57
C GLN A 12 -15.77 10.96 -17.84
N ASN A 13 -15.59 10.89 -16.52
CA ASN A 13 -15.53 9.62 -15.76
C ASN A 13 -16.46 9.58 -14.55
N MET A 14 -17.61 10.25 -14.62
CA MET A 14 -18.52 10.44 -13.49
C MET A 14 -18.95 9.13 -12.80
N ALA A 15 -19.25 8.08 -13.58
CA ALA A 15 -19.64 6.78 -13.04
C ALA A 15 -18.53 6.12 -12.21
N LEU A 16 -17.29 6.16 -12.71
CA LEU A 16 -16.11 5.65 -12.00
C LEU A 16 -15.84 6.46 -10.72
N TYR A 17 -16.05 7.78 -10.76
CA TYR A 17 -15.89 8.63 -9.59
C TYR A 17 -16.89 8.26 -8.49
N LYS A 18 -18.17 8.10 -8.81
CA LYS A 18 -19.21 7.65 -7.87
C LYS A 18 -18.93 6.26 -7.29
N GLN A 19 -18.35 5.36 -8.08
CA GLN A 19 -17.95 4.04 -7.58
C GLN A 19 -16.79 4.15 -6.58
N ARG A 20 -15.75 4.92 -6.92
CA ARG A 20 -14.61 5.15 -6.02
C ARG A 20 -15.05 5.79 -4.72
N GLN A 21 -15.90 6.80 -4.78
CA GLN A 21 -16.46 7.45 -3.60
C GLN A 21 -17.10 6.43 -2.65
N ARG A 22 -18.00 5.58 -3.15
CA ARG A 22 -18.66 4.53 -2.35
C ARG A 22 -17.66 3.56 -1.71
N ILE A 23 -16.61 3.17 -2.43
CA ILE A 23 -15.59 2.23 -1.93
C ILE A 23 -14.73 2.89 -0.84
N VAL A 24 -14.42 4.18 -1.02
CA VAL A 24 -13.40 4.90 -0.26
C VAL A 24 -13.96 5.59 0.98
N GLU A 25 -15.23 5.99 0.97
CA GLU A 25 -15.92 6.62 2.11
C GLU A 25 -15.91 5.74 3.36
N HIS A 26 -16.16 4.44 3.20
CA HIS A 26 -16.21 3.53 4.33
C HIS A 26 -14.83 3.34 5.05
N PRO A 27 -13.72 3.06 4.33
CA PRO A 27 -12.37 3.09 4.89
C PRO A 27 -12.03 4.39 5.62
N PHE A 28 -12.28 5.54 4.99
CA PHE A 28 -11.99 6.84 5.62
C PHE A 28 -12.87 7.10 6.85
N GLY A 29 -14.13 6.69 6.81
CA GLY A 29 -15.03 6.75 7.97
C GLY A 29 -14.51 5.91 9.13
N THR A 30 -14.01 4.70 8.84
CA THR A 30 -13.43 3.80 9.85
C THR A 30 -12.16 4.40 10.45
N ILE A 31 -11.23 4.89 9.62
CA ILE A 31 -9.98 5.49 10.09
C ILE A 31 -10.29 6.71 10.97
N LYS A 32 -11.16 7.63 10.50
CA LYS A 32 -11.42 8.87 11.23
C LYS A 32 -12.25 8.66 12.50
N ARG A 33 -13.33 7.86 12.43
CA ARG A 33 -14.27 7.70 13.55
C ARG A 33 -13.87 6.57 14.48
N THR A 34 -13.60 5.38 13.94
CA THR A 34 -13.32 4.19 14.76
C THR A 34 -11.91 4.20 15.33
N PHE A 35 -10.91 4.70 14.59
CA PHE A 35 -9.56 4.83 15.15
C PHE A 35 -9.36 6.15 15.92
N GLY A 36 -10.35 7.05 15.94
CA GLY A 36 -10.27 8.35 16.61
C GLY A 36 -9.28 9.31 15.95
N TYR A 37 -8.91 9.07 14.69
CA TYR A 37 -7.95 9.88 13.96
C TYR A 37 -8.58 11.21 13.51
N THR A 38 -8.30 12.28 14.26
CA THR A 38 -8.85 13.62 14.04
C THR A 38 -7.81 14.64 13.57
N HIS A 39 -6.54 14.44 13.92
CA HIS A 39 -5.44 15.35 13.60
C HIS A 39 -4.14 14.56 13.40
N PHE A 40 -3.23 15.15 12.64
CA PHE A 40 -1.86 14.64 12.52
C PHE A 40 -1.05 15.01 13.76
N LEU A 41 -0.24 14.08 14.24
CA LEU A 41 0.69 14.31 15.35
C LEU A 41 1.98 14.96 14.87
N LEU A 42 2.39 14.65 13.64
CA LEU A 42 3.64 15.15 13.07
C LEU A 42 3.45 16.49 12.34
N ARG A 43 4.55 17.24 12.23
CA ARG A 43 4.61 18.50 11.46
C ARG A 43 5.53 18.33 10.24
N GLY A 44 5.21 19.07 9.19
CA GLY A 44 5.91 19.01 7.89
C GLY A 44 5.31 17.98 6.94
N ILE A 45 5.27 18.32 5.65
CA ILE A 45 4.55 17.55 4.62
C ILE A 45 5.09 16.11 4.50
N GLU A 46 6.40 15.92 4.59
CA GLU A 46 7.03 14.60 4.49
C GLU A 46 6.60 13.66 5.63
N ASN A 47 6.70 14.14 6.86
CA ASN A 47 6.33 13.38 8.04
C ASN A 47 4.83 13.06 8.09
N VAL A 48 3.99 14.06 7.76
CA VAL A 48 2.53 13.92 7.66
C VAL A 48 2.14 12.89 6.61
N LYS A 49 2.85 12.83 5.47
CA LYS A 49 2.64 11.79 4.45
C LYS A 49 2.95 10.39 5.02
N GLY A 50 4.04 10.24 5.77
CA GLY A 50 4.37 8.99 6.44
C GLY A 50 3.27 8.53 7.40
N GLU A 51 2.78 9.45 8.23
CA GLU A 51 1.67 9.19 9.16
C GLU A 51 0.38 8.77 8.43
N ALA A 52 0.00 9.47 7.35
CA ALA A 52 -1.16 9.11 6.53
C ALA A 52 -1.05 7.70 5.93
N VAL A 53 0.13 7.35 5.39
CA VAL A 53 0.39 6.02 4.83
C VAL A 53 0.31 4.94 5.91
N MET A 54 0.84 5.22 7.10
CA MET A 54 0.78 4.30 8.23
C MET A 54 -0.66 4.00 8.65
N HIS A 55 -1.53 5.00 8.75
CA HIS A 55 -2.95 4.78 9.05
C HIS A 55 -3.65 3.93 8.00
N CYS A 56 -3.40 4.18 6.71
CA CYS A 56 -3.92 3.37 5.61
C CYS A 56 -3.43 1.92 5.69
N LEU A 57 -2.14 1.71 6.01
CA LEU A 57 -1.56 0.39 6.19
C LEU A 57 -2.24 -0.37 7.34
N MET A 58 -2.43 0.29 8.49
CA MET A 58 -3.07 -0.33 9.65
C MET A 58 -4.52 -0.72 9.36
N TYR A 59 -5.28 0.12 8.67
CA TYR A 59 -6.62 -0.23 8.22
C TYR A 59 -6.61 -1.46 7.30
N ASN A 60 -5.72 -1.48 6.31
CA ASN A 60 -5.60 -2.60 5.39
C ASN A 60 -5.21 -3.90 6.10
N LEU A 61 -4.25 -3.84 7.03
CA LEU A 61 -3.82 -5.00 7.80
C LEU A 61 -4.97 -5.56 8.66
N LYS A 62 -5.67 -4.68 9.38
CA LYS A 62 -6.85 -5.07 10.19
C LYS A 62 -7.94 -5.69 9.32
N ARG A 63 -8.20 -5.13 8.14
CA ARG A 63 -9.17 -5.67 7.17
C ARG A 63 -8.75 -7.05 6.67
N VAL A 64 -7.49 -7.24 6.32
CA VAL A 64 -6.98 -8.54 5.84
C VAL A 64 -7.07 -9.59 6.94
N ILE A 65 -6.70 -9.26 8.18
CA ILE A 65 -6.84 -10.16 9.32
C ILE A 65 -8.31 -10.54 9.53
N ASN A 66 -9.23 -9.59 9.45
CA ASN A 66 -10.66 -9.88 9.61
C ASN A 66 -11.24 -10.75 8.48
N LEU A 67 -10.74 -10.62 7.24
CA LEU A 67 -11.25 -11.38 6.09
C LEU A 67 -10.63 -12.78 5.96
N LEU A 68 -9.32 -12.89 6.18
CA LEU A 68 -8.57 -14.14 5.95
C LEU A 68 -8.26 -14.90 7.25
N GLY A 69 -8.26 -14.22 8.39
CA GLY A 69 -7.72 -14.73 9.64
C GLY A 69 -6.18 -14.66 9.68
N THR A 70 -5.64 -14.66 10.89
CA THR A 70 -4.19 -14.50 11.16
C THR A 70 -3.37 -15.65 10.56
N ASN A 71 -3.86 -16.89 10.67
CA ASN A 71 -3.12 -18.08 10.23
C ASN A 71 -2.89 -18.10 8.71
N LYS A 72 -3.94 -17.81 7.93
CA LYS A 72 -3.84 -17.75 6.46
C LYS A 72 -2.93 -16.61 6.00
N LEU A 73 -2.97 -15.47 6.69
CA LEU A 73 -2.09 -14.34 6.41
C LEU A 73 -0.62 -14.72 6.64
N ILE A 74 -0.30 -15.34 7.78
CA ILE A 74 1.07 -15.79 8.08
C ILE A 74 1.54 -16.81 7.04
N GLU A 75 0.69 -17.78 6.68
CA GLU A 75 1.02 -18.76 5.65
C GLU A 75 1.30 -18.10 4.29
N ALA A 76 0.47 -17.15 3.87
CA ALA A 76 0.64 -16.41 2.62
C ALA A 76 1.96 -15.61 2.60
N ILE A 77 2.30 -14.95 3.73
CA ILE A 77 3.57 -14.23 3.89
C ILE A 77 4.74 -15.22 3.80
N ARG A 78 4.69 -16.33 4.53
CA ARG A 78 5.76 -17.35 4.52
C ARG A 78 5.97 -17.91 3.11
N LYS A 79 4.91 -18.28 2.40
CA LYS A 79 4.97 -18.76 1.01
C LYS A 79 5.63 -17.74 0.09
N ARG A 80 5.26 -16.46 0.20
CA ARG A 80 5.85 -15.38 -0.61
C ARG A 80 7.33 -15.16 -0.30
N THR A 81 7.71 -15.20 0.97
CA THR A 81 9.10 -15.03 1.41
C THR A 81 9.99 -16.16 0.89
N VAL A 82 9.55 -17.42 1.00
CA VAL A 82 10.29 -18.58 0.48
C VAL A 82 10.48 -18.47 -1.04
N LEU A 83 9.42 -18.10 -1.78
CA LEU A 83 9.50 -17.89 -3.22
C LEU A 83 10.48 -16.77 -3.59
N SER A 84 10.57 -15.72 -2.78
CA SER A 84 11.51 -14.61 -2.99
C SER A 84 12.96 -15.04 -2.76
N TYR A 85 13.25 -15.80 -1.70
CA TYR A 85 14.59 -16.34 -1.45
C TYR A 85 15.02 -17.31 -2.55
N SER A 86 14.15 -18.20 -3.02
CA SER A 86 14.46 -19.10 -4.13
C SER A 86 14.75 -18.33 -5.44
N ARG A 87 14.04 -17.24 -5.70
CA ARG A 87 14.28 -16.39 -6.89
C ARG A 87 15.58 -15.59 -6.80
N ILE A 88 15.90 -15.05 -5.62
CA ILE A 88 17.16 -14.34 -5.38
C ILE A 88 18.33 -15.33 -5.43
N ALA A 89 18.22 -16.49 -4.78
CA ALA A 89 19.23 -17.54 -4.82
C ALA A 89 19.45 -18.04 -6.26
N ALA A 90 18.39 -18.22 -7.06
CA ALA A 90 18.51 -18.55 -8.47
C ALA A 90 19.23 -17.46 -9.28
N LEU A 91 19.00 -16.18 -8.95
CA LEU A 91 19.72 -15.06 -9.57
C LEU A 91 21.21 -15.07 -9.21
N PHE A 92 21.56 -15.38 -7.96
CA PHE A 92 22.95 -15.51 -7.50
C PHE A 92 23.68 -16.71 -8.13
N VAL A 93 22.99 -17.84 -8.32
CA VAL A 93 23.56 -19.03 -8.99
C VAL A 93 23.71 -18.81 -10.51
N ALA A 94 22.85 -18.00 -11.12
CA ALA A 94 22.87 -17.74 -12.56
C ALA A 94 23.87 -16.65 -13.01
N ILE A 95 24.49 -15.92 -12.09
CA ILE A 95 25.55 -14.95 -12.43
C ILE A 95 26.89 -15.68 -12.32
N PRO A 96 27.56 -16.04 -13.43
CA PRO A 96 28.94 -16.51 -13.34
C PRO A 96 29.76 -15.34 -12.80
N PHE A 97 30.38 -15.54 -11.63
CA PHE A 97 31.34 -14.61 -11.04
C PHE A 97 32.52 -14.48 -12.00
N ARG A 98 32.40 -13.59 -12.99
CA ARG A 98 33.48 -13.24 -13.90
C ARG A 98 34.52 -12.53 -13.05
N SER A 99 35.61 -13.22 -12.77
CA SER A 99 36.75 -12.69 -12.03
C SER A 99 37.18 -11.36 -12.64
N LEU A 100 36.95 -10.26 -11.92
CA LEU A 100 37.64 -9.02 -12.21
C LEU A 100 39.11 -9.25 -11.83
N SER A 101 39.94 -9.51 -12.84
CA SER A 101 41.39 -9.35 -12.71
C SER A 101 41.66 -7.87 -12.48
N VAL A 102 41.98 -7.53 -11.24
CA VAL A 102 42.56 -6.23 -10.88
C VAL A 102 43.90 -6.11 -11.60
N ARG A 103 44.07 -5.05 -12.38
CA ARG A 103 45.35 -4.56 -12.88
C ARG A 103 45.42 -3.07 -12.60
#